data_AF-A0A090LGJ1-F1
#
_entry.id   AF-A0A090LGJ1-F1
#
_cell.length_a   1.000
_cell.length_b   1.000
_cell.length_c   1.000
_cell.angle_alpha   90.00
_cell.angle_beta   90.00
_cell.angle_gamma   90.00
#
_symmetry.space_group_name_H-M   'P 1'
#
loop_
_entity.id
_entity.type
_entity.pdbx_description
1 polymer ?
#
loop_
_entity_poly.entity_id
_entity_poly.type
_entity_poly.pdbx_seq_one_letter_code
_entity_poly.pdbx_strand_id
1 'polypeptide(L)'
;MGRGPPSETPCQICGDKSYGRHYGIYACDGCGYNNCPVDKTRRNWCPACRLRKCYDLQMNKAAVQKERGPRKGRKKFFFNFDGSIFKNYITRNIYSLIFEALEFVKKLPPIAILDNNQSSLIIEKCWRLFSLLYCFNNKTSIKFPEAKYILAKFFPHETHVTVNDEELRIIYCLLLCKLSQKISILMFVAPMYASYNVALFNYSITYYKSDIQRLLKINLIIDYISQNYEHGIFNKEFDKICDIIPDIPIINYLK
;
A
#
# COMPACT_ATOMS: atom_id res chain seq x y z
N MET A 1 10.15 -22.77 49.49
CA MET A 1 9.68 -21.37 49.62
C MET A 1 8.33 -21.28 48.93
N GLY A 2 7.24 -21.25 49.70
CA GLY A 2 5.87 -21.31 49.18
C GLY A 2 5.44 -19.98 48.59
N ARG A 3 4.73 -20.02 47.45
CA ARG A 3 4.22 -18.85 46.73
C ARG A 3 3.06 -18.22 47.49
N GLY A 4 3.06 -16.89 47.58
CA GLY A 4 1.86 -16.14 47.96
C GLY A 4 0.77 -16.26 46.89
N PRO A 5 -0.51 -16.05 47.24
CA PRO A 5 -1.59 -16.07 46.26
C PRO A 5 -1.41 -14.97 45.20
N PRO A 6 -1.86 -15.21 43.96
CA PRO A 6 -1.80 -14.20 42.90
C PRO A 6 -2.60 -12.95 43.30
N SER A 7 -2.10 -11.78 42.91
CA SER A 7 -2.78 -10.50 43.10
C SER A 7 -3.91 -10.36 42.08
N GLU A 8 -5.02 -9.75 42.50
CA GLU A 8 -6.18 -9.46 41.63
C GLU A 8 -5.82 -8.49 40.49
N THR A 9 -4.83 -7.62 40.70
CA THR A 9 -4.32 -6.71 39.67
C THR A 9 -3.43 -7.47 38.68
N PRO A 10 -3.71 -7.44 37.35
CA PRO A 10 -2.84 -8.09 36.36
C PRO A 10 -1.50 -7.35 36.20
N CYS A 11 -0.52 -8.04 35.62
CA CYS A 11 0.79 -7.50 35.29
C CYS A 11 0.64 -6.29 34.36
N GLN A 12 1.10 -5.13 34.80
CA GLN A 12 0.98 -3.88 34.05
C GLN A 12 1.88 -3.83 32.80
N ILE A 13 2.72 -4.85 32.60
CA ILE A 13 3.64 -4.94 31.45
C ILE A 13 3.07 -5.86 30.36
N CYS A 14 2.52 -7.03 30.72
CA CYS A 14 2.08 -8.03 29.74
C CYS A 14 0.64 -8.52 29.92
N GLY A 15 -0.06 -8.11 30.99
CA GLY A 15 -1.44 -8.53 31.29
C GLY A 15 -1.58 -9.89 31.98
N ASP A 16 -0.50 -10.65 32.19
CA ASP A 16 -0.52 -11.94 32.89
C ASP A 16 -0.76 -11.80 34.40
N LYS A 17 -1.05 -12.90 35.11
CA LYS A 17 -1.27 -12.90 36.57
C LYS A 17 -0.04 -12.37 37.31
N SER A 18 -0.23 -11.31 38.11
CA SER A 18 0.83 -10.77 38.97
C SER A 18 0.82 -11.47 40.33
N TYR A 19 1.96 -11.49 41.01
CA TYR A 19 2.11 -12.09 42.35
C TYR A 19 2.49 -11.05 43.40
N GLY A 20 2.36 -9.75 43.08
CA GLY A 20 2.67 -8.64 43.96
C GLY A 20 3.29 -7.45 43.21
N ARG A 21 3.77 -6.47 43.99
CA ARG A 21 4.51 -5.34 43.44
C ARG A 21 5.99 -5.66 43.33
N HIS A 22 6.54 -5.51 42.13
CA HIS A 22 7.96 -5.57 41.87
C HIS A 22 8.42 -4.18 41.41
N TYR A 23 9.34 -3.58 42.15
CA TYR A 23 9.86 -2.22 41.85
C TYR A 23 8.76 -1.15 41.73
N GLY A 24 7.72 -1.25 42.56
CA GLY A 24 6.65 -0.26 42.67
C GLY A 24 5.44 -0.49 41.74
N ILE A 25 5.52 -1.44 40.80
CA ILE A 25 4.41 -1.77 39.88
C ILE A 25 3.97 -3.23 40.04
N TYR A 26 2.72 -3.55 39.70
CA TYR A 26 2.25 -4.94 39.68
C TYR A 26 2.80 -5.65 38.44
N ALA A 27 3.63 -6.68 38.63
CA ALA A 27 4.27 -7.42 37.55
C ALA A 27 4.18 -8.94 37.78
N CYS A 28 4.15 -9.72 36.70
CA CYS A 28 4.31 -11.17 36.78
C CYS A 28 5.78 -11.56 36.94
N ASP A 29 6.07 -12.79 37.35
CA ASP A 29 7.46 -13.29 37.50
C ASP A 29 8.27 -13.16 36.20
N GLY A 30 7.63 -13.33 35.03
CA GLY A 30 8.32 -13.16 33.75
C GLY A 30 8.83 -11.71 33.55
N CYS A 31 7.99 -10.72 33.85
CA CYS A 31 8.31 -9.32 33.65
C CYS A 31 9.11 -8.70 34.82
N GLY A 32 8.93 -9.20 36.04
CA GLY A 32 9.64 -8.72 37.22
C GLY A 32 11.11 -9.15 37.27
N TYR A 33 11.43 -10.34 36.72
CA TYR A 33 12.78 -10.91 36.85
C TYR A 33 13.75 -10.52 35.72
N ASN A 34 13.31 -9.79 34.68
CA ASN A 34 14.14 -9.32 33.56
C ASN A 34 15.05 -10.41 32.93
N ASN A 35 14.70 -11.70 33.03
CA ASN A 35 15.57 -12.82 32.68
C ASN A 35 15.04 -13.66 31.50
N CYS A 36 14.35 -13.04 30.54
CA CYS A 36 13.80 -13.77 29.39
C CYS A 36 14.90 -14.50 28.61
N PRO A 37 14.70 -15.79 28.23
CA PRO A 37 15.66 -16.52 27.42
C PRO A 37 15.82 -15.88 26.04
N VAL A 38 17.06 -15.54 25.67
CA VAL A 38 17.39 -14.95 24.35
C VAL A 38 18.08 -16.00 23.48
N ASP A 39 17.29 -16.63 22.61
CA ASP A 39 17.71 -17.62 21.61
C ASP A 39 17.24 -17.24 20.18
N LYS A 40 17.52 -18.08 19.19
CA LYS A 40 17.23 -17.79 17.77
C LYS A 40 15.74 -17.53 17.49
N THR A 41 14.83 -18.23 18.16
CA THR A 41 13.38 -18.17 17.89
C THR A 41 12.69 -17.07 18.69
N ARG A 42 13.20 -16.74 19.89
CA ARG A 42 12.53 -15.83 20.85
C ARG A 42 13.24 -14.49 21.07
N ARG A 43 14.40 -14.26 20.43
CA ARG A 43 15.19 -13.00 20.54
C ARG A 43 14.43 -11.69 20.23
N ASN A 44 13.24 -11.74 19.63
CA ASN A 44 12.44 -10.56 19.32
C ASN A 44 11.28 -10.32 20.31
N TRP A 45 11.01 -11.26 21.23
CA TRP A 45 9.86 -11.19 22.15
C TRP A 45 10.06 -10.16 23.27
N CYS A 46 11.29 -9.98 23.75
CA CYS A 46 11.62 -8.99 24.78
C CYS A 46 12.84 -8.17 24.36
N PRO A 47 12.62 -6.97 23.78
CA PRO A 47 13.72 -6.07 23.41
C PRO A 47 14.62 -5.69 24.60
N ALA A 48 14.05 -5.55 25.80
CA ALA A 48 14.79 -5.19 27.01
C ALA A 48 15.81 -6.26 27.43
N CYS A 49 15.38 -7.52 27.55
CA CYS A 49 16.27 -8.64 27.90
C CYS A 49 17.33 -8.90 26.81
N ARG A 50 16.95 -8.71 25.54
CA ARG A 50 17.91 -8.82 24.42
C ARG A 50 18.99 -7.73 24.53
N LEU A 51 18.60 -6.48 24.74
CA LEU A 51 19.55 -5.37 24.88
C LEU A 51 20.45 -5.55 26.11
N ARG A 52 19.90 -6.02 27.24
CA ARG A 52 20.69 -6.32 28.43
C ARG A 52 21.74 -7.39 28.15
N LYS A 53 21.37 -8.52 27.51
CA LYS A 53 22.32 -9.55 27.10
C LYS A 53 23.40 -9.02 26.14
N CYS A 54 23.08 -8.05 25.27
CA CYS A 54 24.09 -7.37 24.46
C CYS A 54 25.12 -6.61 25.32
N TYR A 55 24.69 -5.94 26.38
CA TYR A 55 25.59 -5.26 27.32
C TYR A 55 26.36 -6.23 28.23
N ASP A 56 25.73 -7.31 28.69
CA ASP A 56 26.39 -8.36 29.49
C ASP A 56 27.54 -9.02 28.70
N LEU A 57 27.37 -9.15 27.38
CA LEU A 57 28.40 -9.60 26.43
C LEU A 57 29.33 -8.46 25.95
N GLN A 58 29.27 -7.30 26.58
CA GLN A 58 30.14 -6.14 26.32
C GLN A 58 30.14 -5.65 24.87
N MET A 59 28.97 -5.64 24.21
CA MET A 59 28.86 -5.03 22.90
C MET A 59 29.22 -3.54 22.95
N ASN A 60 30.08 -3.11 22.03
CA ASN A 60 30.57 -1.74 21.98
C ASN A 60 29.49 -0.77 21.47
N LYS A 61 28.93 0.06 22.37
CA LYS A 61 27.97 1.11 22.02
C LYS A 61 28.54 2.16 21.07
N ALA A 62 29.84 2.45 21.17
CA ALA A 62 30.51 3.43 20.31
C ALA A 62 30.71 2.92 18.88
N ALA A 63 30.51 1.63 18.62
CA ALA A 63 30.53 1.06 17.26
C ALA A 63 29.24 1.33 16.46
N VAL A 64 28.21 1.90 17.10
CA VAL A 64 26.96 2.27 16.41
C VAL A 64 27.21 3.51 15.56
N GLN A 65 27.27 3.31 14.25
CA GLN A 65 27.33 4.39 13.27
C GLN A 65 25.98 5.13 13.22
N LYS A 66 26.01 6.43 12.88
CA LYS A 66 24.78 7.17 12.50
C LYS A 66 24.12 6.47 11.31
N GLU A 67 22.83 6.76 11.11
CA GLU A 67 21.96 6.36 9.97
C GLU A 67 22.72 5.67 8.85
N ARG A 68 22.32 4.44 8.50
CA ARG A 68 22.78 3.83 7.26
C ARG A 68 22.46 4.84 6.16
N GLY A 69 23.50 5.33 5.46
CA GLY A 69 23.32 6.23 4.32
C GLY A 69 22.22 5.69 3.41
N PRO A 70 21.45 6.57 2.74
CA PRO A 70 20.22 6.19 2.05
C PRO A 70 20.43 4.89 1.30
N ARG A 71 19.70 3.83 1.70
CA ARG A 71 19.75 2.54 1.00
C ARG A 71 19.61 2.89 -0.48
N LYS A 72 20.59 2.49 -1.32
CA LYS A 72 20.68 2.87 -2.74
C LYS A 72 19.27 3.13 -3.26
N GLY A 73 18.99 4.39 -3.58
CA GLY A 73 17.67 4.78 -4.06
C GLY A 73 17.24 3.78 -5.12
N ARG A 74 15.99 3.30 -5.04
CA ARG A 74 15.40 2.43 -6.07
C ARG A 74 15.89 2.95 -7.42
N LYS A 75 16.57 2.10 -8.21
CA LYS A 75 16.95 2.47 -9.58
C LYS A 75 15.68 3.01 -10.23
N LYS A 76 15.67 4.29 -10.59
CA LYS A 76 14.64 4.81 -11.48
C LYS A 76 14.76 3.95 -12.73
N PHE A 77 13.72 3.18 -13.04
CA PHE A 77 13.66 2.45 -14.29
C PHE A 77 13.69 3.49 -15.40
N PHE A 78 14.85 3.62 -16.06
CA PHE A 78 14.90 4.23 -17.37
C PHE A 78 14.37 3.17 -18.32
N PHE A 79 13.12 3.33 -18.75
CA PHE A 79 12.55 2.48 -19.77
C PHE A 79 13.28 2.78 -21.09
N ASN A 80 14.03 1.80 -21.58
CA ASN A 80 14.61 1.82 -22.92
C ASN A 80 13.51 1.52 -23.94
N PHE A 81 12.61 2.47 -24.15
CA PHE A 81 11.85 2.49 -25.39
C PHE A 81 12.77 2.91 -26.52
N ASP A 82 12.63 2.27 -27.66
CA ASP A 82 13.18 2.82 -28.89
C ASP A 82 12.55 4.21 -29.11
N GLY A 83 13.39 5.24 -29.23
CA GLY A 83 12.95 6.63 -29.40
C GLY A 83 12.09 6.83 -30.63
N SER A 84 12.15 5.91 -31.60
CA SER A 84 11.31 5.85 -32.79
C SER A 84 9.82 5.60 -32.49
N ILE A 85 9.50 4.97 -31.36
CA ILE A 85 8.13 4.58 -30.99
C ILE A 85 7.33 5.77 -30.47
N PHE A 86 7.98 6.69 -29.76
CA PHE A 86 7.27 7.84 -29.19
C PHE A 86 7.19 8.98 -30.19
N LYS A 87 5.96 9.24 -30.67
CA LYS A 87 5.69 10.35 -31.60
C LYS A 87 6.06 11.70 -31.01
N ASN A 88 5.95 11.90 -29.69
CA ASN A 88 6.36 13.13 -29.00
C ASN A 88 6.62 12.92 -27.49
N TYR A 89 7.07 13.98 -26.81
CA TYR A 89 7.31 14.01 -25.35
C TYR A 89 6.07 13.66 -24.53
N ILE A 90 4.88 14.07 -24.98
CA ILE A 90 3.60 13.82 -24.30
C ILE A 90 3.32 12.31 -24.28
N THR A 91 3.48 11.62 -25.41
CA THR A 91 3.30 10.16 -25.48
C THR A 91 4.24 9.47 -24.50
N ARG A 92 5.52 9.87 -24.47
CA ARG A 92 6.50 9.32 -23.53
C ARG A 92 6.09 9.49 -22.07
N ASN A 93 5.57 10.66 -21.68
CA ASN A 93 5.09 10.91 -20.32
C ASN A 93 3.88 10.04 -19.96
N ILE A 94 2.94 9.89 -20.90
CA ILE A 94 1.76 9.05 -20.71
C ILE A 94 2.16 7.59 -20.45
N TYR A 95 3.07 7.04 -21.26
CA TYR A 95 3.59 5.70 -21.02
C TYR A 95 4.32 5.62 -19.67
N SER A 96 5.13 6.62 -19.31
CA SER A 96 5.77 6.67 -17.99
C SER A 96 4.75 6.69 -16.84
N LEU A 97 3.64 7.40 -16.99
CA LEU A 97 2.54 7.45 -16.02
C LEU A 97 1.89 6.06 -15.89
N ILE A 98 1.58 5.42 -17.01
CA ILE A 98 1.01 4.06 -17.05
C ILE A 98 1.95 3.09 -16.33
N PHE A 99 3.24 3.12 -16.61
CA PHE A 99 4.19 2.24 -15.95
C PHE A 99 4.32 2.51 -14.45
N GLU A 100 4.36 3.77 -14.03
CA GLU A 100 4.32 4.10 -12.60
C GLU A 100 3.06 3.56 -11.93
N ALA A 101 1.89 3.65 -12.59
CA ALA A 101 0.64 3.10 -12.09
C ALA A 101 0.71 1.58 -11.92
N LEU A 102 1.20 0.87 -12.92
CA LEU A 102 1.29 -0.59 -12.90
C LEU A 102 2.31 -1.10 -11.88
N GLU A 103 3.44 -0.40 -11.74
CA GLU A 103 4.41 -0.65 -10.68
C GLU A 103 3.84 -0.39 -9.28
N PHE A 104 2.94 0.58 -9.14
CA PHE A 104 2.23 0.81 -7.90
C PHE A 104 1.29 -0.36 -7.58
N VAL A 105 0.51 -0.81 -8.58
CA VAL A 105 -0.45 -1.92 -8.45
C VAL A 105 0.21 -3.24 -8.08
N LYS A 106 1.36 -3.58 -8.70
CA LYS A 106 2.12 -4.79 -8.37
C LYS A 106 2.52 -4.91 -6.90
N LYS A 107 2.65 -3.77 -6.21
CA LYS A 107 3.06 -3.71 -4.80
C LYS A 107 1.87 -3.80 -3.83
N LEU A 108 0.64 -3.81 -4.34
CA LEU A 108 -0.55 -3.90 -3.50
C LEU A 108 -0.69 -5.30 -2.90
N PRO A 109 -1.16 -5.44 -1.65
CA PRO A 109 -1.27 -6.74 -0.99
C PRO A 109 -2.05 -7.80 -1.79
N PRO A 110 -3.23 -7.49 -2.39
CA PRO A 110 -3.98 -8.50 -3.15
C PRO A 110 -3.25 -8.98 -4.41
N ILE A 111 -2.40 -8.15 -5.02
CA ILE A 111 -1.67 -8.52 -6.24
C ILE A 111 -0.35 -9.21 -5.90
N ALA A 112 0.34 -8.75 -4.86
CA ALA A 112 1.67 -9.24 -4.47
C ALA A 112 1.69 -10.69 -3.94
N ILE A 113 0.53 -11.22 -3.53
CA ILE A 113 0.39 -12.60 -3.04
C ILE A 113 0.15 -13.58 -4.22
N LEU A 114 -0.32 -13.08 -5.36
CA LEU A 114 -0.57 -13.89 -6.55
C LEU A 114 0.74 -14.28 -7.23
N ASP A 115 0.71 -15.39 -7.96
CA ASP A 115 1.84 -15.74 -8.82
C ASP A 115 2.00 -14.74 -9.99
N ASN A 116 3.16 -14.79 -10.66
CA ASN A 116 3.48 -13.85 -11.74
C ASN A 116 2.52 -13.97 -12.94
N ASN A 117 1.97 -15.15 -13.21
CA ASN A 117 1.06 -15.36 -14.35
C ASN A 117 -0.32 -14.77 -14.03
N GLN A 118 -0.84 -15.06 -12.83
CA GLN A 118 -2.10 -14.54 -12.32
C GLN A 118 -2.10 -13.01 -12.22
N SER A 119 -1.04 -12.43 -11.64
CA SER A 119 -0.90 -10.98 -11.53
C SER A 119 -0.77 -10.30 -12.90
N SER A 120 -0.02 -10.90 -13.84
CA SER A 120 0.11 -10.38 -15.21
C SER A 120 -1.23 -10.38 -15.96
N LEU A 121 -2.03 -11.45 -15.83
CA LEU A 121 -3.35 -11.53 -16.45
C LEU A 121 -4.30 -10.44 -15.94
N ILE A 122 -4.28 -10.15 -14.65
CA ILE A 122 -5.09 -9.06 -14.06
C ILE A 122 -4.62 -7.71 -14.58
N ILE A 123 -3.30 -7.47 -14.58
CA ILE A 123 -2.72 -6.21 -15.07
C ILE A 123 -3.06 -6.01 -16.55
N GLU A 124 -2.97 -7.05 -17.36
CA GLU A 124 -3.30 -7.01 -18.79
C GLU A 124 -4.74 -6.59 -19.04
N LYS A 125 -5.68 -7.12 -18.26
CA LYS A 125 -7.10 -6.79 -18.38
C LYS A 125 -7.44 -5.40 -17.82
N CYS A 126 -6.69 -4.90 -16.84
CA CYS A 126 -7.10 -3.74 -16.04
C CYS A 126 -6.17 -2.52 -16.12
N TRP A 127 -5.10 -2.54 -16.92
CA TRP A 127 -4.09 -1.48 -16.89
C TRP A 127 -4.65 -0.07 -17.18
N ARG A 128 -5.68 0.06 -18.02
CA ARG A 128 -6.35 1.34 -18.30
C ARG A 128 -7.07 1.90 -17.09
N LEU A 129 -7.83 1.04 -16.40
CA LEU A 129 -8.53 1.39 -15.16
C LEU A 129 -7.54 1.81 -14.07
N PHE A 130 -6.44 1.07 -13.94
CA PHE A 130 -5.39 1.38 -12.99
C PHE A 130 -4.71 2.70 -13.34
N SER A 131 -4.37 2.91 -14.60
CA SER A 131 -3.72 4.14 -15.05
C SER A 131 -4.62 5.37 -14.83
N LEU A 132 -5.92 5.25 -15.12
CA LEU A 132 -6.91 6.30 -14.84
C LEU A 132 -7.01 6.60 -13.33
N LEU A 133 -7.05 5.57 -12.49
CA LEU A 133 -7.10 5.76 -11.04
C LEU A 133 -5.82 6.41 -10.49
N TYR A 134 -4.65 6.06 -11.04
CA TYR A 134 -3.37 6.66 -10.65
C TYR A 134 -3.30 8.17 -10.91
N CYS A 135 -4.03 8.68 -11.91
CA CYS A 135 -4.09 10.12 -12.21
C CYS A 135 -4.60 10.96 -11.03
N PHE A 136 -5.38 10.40 -10.10
CA PHE A 136 -5.86 11.11 -8.89
C PHE A 136 -4.79 11.34 -7.82
N ASN A 137 -3.60 10.73 -7.96
CA ASN A 137 -2.51 10.93 -7.01
C ASN A 137 -2.03 12.39 -7.02
N ASN A 138 -1.86 13.01 -5.85
CA ASN A 138 -1.39 14.39 -5.76
C ASN A 138 0.01 14.60 -6.38
N LYS A 139 0.86 13.58 -6.41
CA LYS A 139 2.19 13.63 -7.04
C LYS A 139 2.15 13.51 -8.55
N THR A 140 1.14 12.87 -9.13
CA THR A 140 1.10 12.61 -10.58
C THR A 140 0.83 13.87 -11.35
N SER A 141 -0.09 14.72 -10.89
CA SER A 141 -0.36 16.03 -11.52
C SER A 141 0.87 16.95 -11.61
N ILE A 142 1.84 16.80 -10.70
CA ILE A 142 3.09 17.57 -10.71
C ILE A 142 4.10 16.97 -11.69
N LYS A 143 4.20 15.64 -11.72
CA LYS A 143 5.14 14.92 -12.60
C LYS A 143 4.68 14.86 -14.05
N PHE A 144 3.37 14.72 -14.26
CA PHE A 144 2.70 14.43 -15.52
C PHE A 144 1.48 15.37 -15.65
N PRO A 145 1.67 16.56 -16.24
CA PRO A 145 0.57 17.51 -16.46
C PRO A 145 -0.64 16.90 -17.20
N GLU A 146 -0.38 15.89 -18.04
CA GLU A 146 -1.37 15.13 -18.81
C GLU A 146 -2.43 14.47 -17.91
N ALA A 147 -2.07 14.10 -16.67
CA ALA A 147 -3.00 13.47 -15.72
C ALA A 147 -4.26 14.33 -15.49
N LYS A 148 -4.10 15.67 -15.38
CA LYS A 148 -5.24 16.59 -15.19
C LYS A 148 -6.17 16.59 -16.40
N TYR A 149 -5.59 16.56 -17.59
CA TYR A 149 -6.35 16.51 -18.84
C TYR A 149 -7.13 15.19 -18.96
N ILE A 150 -6.47 14.05 -18.68
CA ILE A 150 -7.10 12.74 -18.68
C ILE A 150 -8.28 12.71 -17.70
N LEU A 151 -8.09 13.16 -16.45
CA LEU A 151 -9.17 13.21 -15.46
C LEU A 151 -10.35 14.08 -15.90
N ALA A 152 -10.09 15.25 -16.50
CA ALA A 152 -11.14 16.14 -16.96
C ALA A 152 -11.98 15.55 -18.10
N LYS A 153 -11.46 14.56 -18.84
CA LYS A 153 -12.22 13.86 -19.89
C LYS A 153 -13.15 12.79 -19.34
N PHE A 154 -12.77 12.10 -18.27
CA PHE A 154 -13.56 11.01 -17.70
C PHE A 154 -14.44 11.42 -16.52
N PHE A 155 -14.05 12.47 -15.80
CA PHE A 155 -14.70 12.88 -14.56
C PHE A 155 -15.02 14.37 -14.55
N PRO A 156 -16.25 14.76 -14.13
CA PRO A 156 -16.57 16.17 -13.92
C PRO A 156 -15.71 16.75 -12.78
N HIS A 157 -15.35 18.03 -12.90
CA HIS A 157 -14.43 18.70 -11.96
C HIS A 157 -14.85 18.60 -10.48
N GLU A 158 -16.15 18.57 -10.20
CA GLU A 158 -16.72 18.48 -8.84
C GLU A 158 -16.38 17.16 -8.13
N THR A 159 -16.09 16.10 -8.91
CA THR A 159 -15.68 14.79 -8.40
C THR A 159 -14.17 14.69 -8.18
N HIS A 160 -13.39 15.69 -8.61
CA HIS A 160 -11.93 15.62 -8.50
C HIS A 160 -11.52 15.71 -7.03
N VAL A 161 -10.87 14.65 -6.57
CA VAL A 161 -10.28 14.55 -5.23
C VAL A 161 -8.79 14.30 -5.40
N THR A 162 -7.96 15.04 -4.67
CA THR A 162 -6.52 14.74 -4.62
C THR A 162 -6.26 13.68 -3.56
N VAL A 163 -5.63 12.59 -3.97
CA VAL A 163 -5.40 11.41 -3.12
C VAL A 163 -3.90 11.26 -2.89
N ASN A 164 -3.48 10.91 -1.67
CA ASN A 164 -2.08 10.61 -1.39
C ASN A 164 -1.76 9.11 -1.60
N ASP A 165 -0.48 8.72 -1.54
CA ASP A 165 -0.08 7.33 -1.82
C ASP A 165 -0.77 6.29 -0.94
N GLU A 166 -1.01 6.57 0.35
CA GLU A 166 -1.63 5.59 1.26
C GLU A 166 -3.12 5.44 1.01
N GLU A 167 -3.83 6.56 0.86
CA GLU A 167 -5.25 6.54 0.50
C GLU A 167 -5.46 5.89 -0.88
N LEU A 168 -4.56 6.16 -1.83
CA LEU A 168 -4.60 5.56 -3.16
C LEU A 168 -4.45 4.02 -3.07
N ARG A 169 -3.57 3.49 -2.21
CA ARG A 169 -3.47 2.03 -1.99
C ARG A 169 -4.79 1.44 -1.53
N ILE A 170 -5.48 2.11 -0.60
CA ILE A 170 -6.77 1.65 -0.07
C ILE A 170 -7.82 1.67 -1.19
N ILE A 171 -7.88 2.75 -1.98
CA ILE A 171 -8.81 2.89 -3.12
C ILE A 171 -8.58 1.79 -4.17
N TYR A 172 -7.32 1.49 -4.49
CA TYR A 172 -7.02 0.37 -5.39
C TYR A 172 -7.46 -0.97 -4.83
N CYS A 173 -7.26 -1.22 -3.53
CA CYS A 173 -7.70 -2.45 -2.90
C CYS A 173 -9.24 -2.60 -2.95
N LEU A 174 -9.97 -1.50 -2.75
CA LEU A 174 -11.42 -1.45 -2.93
C LEU A 174 -11.83 -1.70 -4.39
N LEU A 175 -11.12 -1.11 -5.36
CA LEU A 175 -11.35 -1.38 -6.78
C LEU A 175 -11.16 -2.87 -7.10
N LEU A 176 -10.09 -3.50 -6.60
CA LEU A 176 -9.84 -4.94 -6.78
C LEU A 176 -10.94 -5.79 -6.13
N CYS A 177 -11.45 -5.40 -4.96
CA CYS A 177 -12.62 -6.04 -4.36
C CYS A 177 -13.85 -5.96 -5.27
N LYS A 178 -14.13 -4.80 -5.91
CA LYS A 178 -15.25 -4.67 -6.86
C LYS A 178 -15.04 -5.51 -8.12
N LEU A 179 -13.81 -5.52 -8.65
CA LEU A 179 -13.45 -6.31 -9.83
C LEU A 179 -13.50 -7.83 -9.58
N SER A 180 -13.47 -8.29 -8.33
CA SER A 180 -13.62 -9.71 -7.99
C SER A 180 -14.93 -10.35 -8.49
N GLN A 181 -15.97 -9.54 -8.70
CA GLN A 181 -17.23 -9.99 -9.30
C GLN A 181 -17.09 -10.35 -10.78
N LYS A 182 -16.08 -9.79 -11.46
CA LYS A 182 -15.82 -9.96 -12.90
C LYS A 182 -14.59 -10.82 -13.18
N ILE A 183 -13.66 -10.93 -12.22
CA ILE A 183 -12.38 -11.63 -12.35
C ILE A 183 -12.28 -12.72 -11.29
N SER A 184 -12.42 -13.99 -11.69
CA SER A 184 -12.45 -15.15 -10.79
C SER A 184 -11.22 -15.26 -9.89
N ILE A 185 -10.02 -14.94 -10.41
CA ILE A 185 -8.77 -14.97 -9.65
C ILE A 185 -8.82 -14.02 -8.44
N LEU A 186 -9.60 -12.93 -8.50
CA LEU A 186 -9.73 -11.96 -7.42
C LEU A 186 -10.83 -12.32 -6.40
N MET A 187 -11.54 -13.44 -6.54
CA MET A 187 -12.64 -13.82 -5.63
C MET A 187 -12.21 -13.85 -4.16
N PHE A 188 -10.97 -14.25 -3.86
CA PHE A 188 -10.44 -14.28 -2.49
C PHE A 188 -10.35 -12.89 -1.84
N VAL A 189 -10.34 -11.82 -2.64
CA VAL A 189 -10.26 -10.42 -2.15
C VAL A 189 -11.64 -9.87 -1.81
N ALA A 190 -12.72 -10.42 -2.38
CA ALA A 190 -14.09 -9.93 -2.16
C ALA A 190 -14.46 -9.74 -0.68
N PRO A 191 -14.13 -10.67 0.25
CA PRO A 191 -14.43 -10.51 1.67
C PRO A 191 -13.72 -9.33 2.35
N MET A 192 -12.63 -8.82 1.77
CA MET A 192 -11.84 -7.71 2.33
C MET A 192 -12.48 -6.34 2.09
N TYR A 193 -13.55 -6.24 1.30
CA TYR A 193 -14.21 -4.97 0.95
C TYR A 193 -14.61 -4.16 2.19
N ALA A 194 -15.21 -4.80 3.19
CA ALA A 194 -15.61 -4.14 4.43
C ALA A 194 -14.40 -3.58 5.19
N SER A 195 -13.31 -4.35 5.30
CA SER A 195 -12.09 -3.93 5.98
C SER A 195 -11.44 -2.71 5.30
N TYR A 196 -11.35 -2.72 3.96
CA TYR A 196 -10.79 -1.58 3.24
C TYR A 196 -11.69 -0.34 3.29
N ASN A 197 -13.01 -0.50 3.32
CA ASN A 197 -13.93 0.62 3.49
C ASN A 197 -13.79 1.28 4.86
N VAL A 198 -13.69 0.47 5.92
CA VAL A 198 -13.45 0.98 7.28
C VAL A 198 -12.09 1.68 7.34
N ALA A 199 -11.06 1.12 6.70
CA ALA A 199 -9.75 1.76 6.61
C ALA A 199 -9.83 3.12 5.89
N LEU A 200 -10.53 3.19 4.75
CA LEU A 200 -10.73 4.44 4.02
C LEU A 200 -11.49 5.47 4.86
N PHE A 201 -12.61 5.06 5.47
CA PHE A 201 -13.41 5.91 6.35
C PHE A 201 -12.55 6.51 7.47
N ASN A 202 -11.85 5.66 8.22
CA ASN A 202 -10.99 6.08 9.32
C ASN A 202 -9.86 7.01 8.85
N TYR A 203 -9.27 6.72 7.68
CA TYR A 203 -8.25 7.57 7.09
C TYR A 203 -8.82 8.95 6.73
N SER A 204 -9.96 9.00 6.04
CA SER A 204 -10.61 10.25 5.63
C SER A 204 -11.00 11.12 6.82
N ILE A 205 -11.63 10.57 7.87
CA ILE A 205 -12.01 11.37 9.05
C ILE A 205 -10.79 11.82 9.88
N THR A 206 -9.66 11.12 9.77
CA THR A 206 -8.45 11.50 10.52
C THR A 206 -7.73 12.65 9.83
N TYR A 207 -7.56 12.57 8.52
CA TYR A 207 -6.69 13.48 7.76
C TYR A 207 -7.44 14.54 6.94
N TYR A 208 -8.72 14.35 6.65
CA TYR A 208 -9.52 15.22 5.77
C TYR A 208 -10.85 15.64 6.42
N LYS A 209 -10.80 16.05 7.69
CA LYS A 209 -11.98 16.41 8.51
C LYS A 209 -12.90 17.46 7.88
N SER A 210 -12.36 18.37 7.08
CA SER A 210 -13.11 19.45 6.43
C SER A 210 -13.85 19.02 5.16
N ASP A 211 -13.50 17.88 4.57
CA ASP A 211 -14.08 17.39 3.31
C ASP A 211 -15.14 16.31 3.59
N ILE A 212 -16.33 16.77 3.99
CA ILE A 212 -17.45 15.90 4.43
C ILE A 212 -17.91 14.96 3.30
N GLN A 213 -17.75 15.37 2.05
CA GLN A 213 -18.16 14.58 0.87
C GLN A 213 -17.04 13.70 0.30
N ARG A 214 -15.85 13.68 0.92
CA ARG A 214 -14.68 12.95 0.39
C ARG A 214 -14.98 11.49 0.06
N LEU A 215 -15.60 10.79 1.00
CA LEU A 215 -15.92 9.36 0.84
C LEU A 215 -16.93 9.12 -0.27
N LEU A 216 -17.93 10.00 -0.41
CA LEU A 216 -18.89 9.93 -1.51
C LEU A 216 -18.18 10.08 -2.85
N LYS A 217 -17.32 11.10 -2.99
CA LYS A 217 -16.54 11.34 -4.22
C LYS A 217 -15.64 10.16 -4.56
N ILE A 218 -14.92 9.62 -3.57
CA ILE A 218 -14.05 8.45 -3.77
C ILE A 218 -14.85 7.22 -4.20
N ASN A 219 -16.00 6.96 -3.58
CA ASN A 219 -16.85 5.84 -3.98
C ASN A 219 -17.39 6.01 -5.41
N LEU A 220 -17.82 7.22 -5.80
CA LEU A 220 -18.23 7.50 -7.18
C LEU A 220 -17.11 7.21 -8.19
N ILE A 221 -15.86 7.57 -7.86
CA ILE A 221 -14.68 7.26 -8.69
C ILE A 221 -14.50 5.74 -8.81
N ILE A 222 -14.51 5.01 -7.70
CA ILE A 222 -14.32 3.54 -7.69
C ILE A 222 -15.44 2.87 -8.52
N ASP A 223 -16.68 3.32 -8.35
CA ASP A 223 -17.85 2.76 -8.99
C ASP A 223 -17.77 2.95 -10.50
N TYR A 224 -17.53 4.19 -10.94
CA TYR A 224 -17.34 4.51 -12.36
C TYR A 224 -16.22 3.68 -12.99
N ILE A 225 -15.05 3.58 -12.34
CA ILE A 225 -13.91 2.82 -12.88
C ILE A 225 -14.25 1.32 -12.94
N SER A 226 -14.87 0.77 -11.89
CA SER A 226 -15.21 -0.66 -11.84
C SER A 226 -16.28 -1.06 -12.88
N GLN A 227 -17.24 -0.18 -13.17
CA GLN A 227 -18.29 -0.41 -14.16
C GLN A 227 -17.70 -0.51 -15.58
N ASN A 228 -16.66 0.25 -15.87
CA ASN A 228 -15.98 0.28 -17.18
C ASN A 228 -14.98 -0.87 -17.44
N TYR A 229 -14.95 -1.90 -16.59
CA TYR A 229 -14.15 -3.11 -16.86
C TYR A 229 -14.48 -3.76 -18.20
N GLU A 230 -13.45 -3.95 -19.04
CA GLU A 230 -13.53 -4.48 -20.41
C GLU A 230 -14.57 -3.78 -21.30
N HIS A 231 -14.99 -2.56 -20.94
CA HIS A 231 -15.97 -1.81 -21.71
C HIS A 231 -15.31 -1.25 -22.98
N GLY A 232 -15.69 -1.79 -24.14
CA GLY A 232 -15.01 -1.50 -25.41
C GLY A 232 -14.98 -0.01 -25.79
N ILE A 233 -16.05 0.73 -25.48
CA ILE A 233 -16.13 2.17 -25.74
C ILE A 233 -15.13 2.92 -24.85
N PHE A 234 -15.10 2.59 -23.55
CA PHE A 234 -14.17 3.20 -22.60
C PHE A 234 -12.71 2.93 -22.99
N ASN A 235 -12.39 1.68 -23.36
CA ASN A 235 -11.03 1.32 -23.76
C ASN A 235 -10.58 2.11 -25.00
N LYS A 236 -11.44 2.22 -26.02
CA LYS A 236 -11.16 3.01 -27.23
C LYS A 236 -11.01 4.50 -26.91
N GLU A 237 -11.84 5.02 -26.02
CA GLU A 237 -11.78 6.42 -25.61
C GLU A 237 -10.52 6.73 -24.80
N PHE A 238 -10.16 5.87 -23.84
CA PHE A 238 -8.93 5.99 -23.07
C PHE A 238 -7.70 5.93 -23.97
N ASP A 239 -7.66 4.95 -24.87
CA ASP A 239 -6.56 4.79 -25.82
C ASP A 239 -6.42 6.01 -26.74
N LYS A 240 -7.55 6.58 -27.19
CA LYS A 240 -7.57 7.81 -27.98
C LYS A 240 -7.10 9.04 -27.20
N ILE A 241 -7.58 9.24 -25.97
CA ILE A 241 -7.18 10.38 -25.12
C ILE A 241 -5.69 10.32 -24.79
N CYS A 242 -5.17 9.11 -24.61
CA CYS A 242 -3.78 8.87 -24.24
C CYS A 242 -2.84 8.68 -25.44
N ASP A 243 -3.32 8.82 -26.67
CA ASP A 243 -2.58 8.54 -27.91
C ASP A 243 -1.83 7.18 -27.87
N ILE A 244 -2.49 6.15 -27.33
CA ILE A 244 -1.93 4.80 -27.21
C ILE A 244 -1.72 4.24 -28.62
N ILE A 245 -0.53 3.69 -28.83
CA ILE A 245 -0.16 3.11 -30.12
C ILE A 245 -0.69 1.67 -30.12
N PRO A 246 -1.47 1.28 -31.14
CA PRO A 246 -1.93 -0.09 -31.29
C PRO A 246 -0.76 -1.08 -31.29
N ASP A 247 -1.00 -2.29 -30.80
CA ASP A 247 -0.05 -3.41 -30.82
C ASP A 247 1.23 -3.24 -30.00
N ILE A 248 1.38 -2.14 -29.23
CA ILE A 248 2.43 -2.05 -28.21
C ILE A 248 1.99 -2.86 -26.98
N PRO A 249 2.68 -3.95 -26.64
CA PRO A 249 2.31 -4.76 -25.50
C PRO A 249 2.79 -4.09 -24.22
N ILE A 250 1.97 -3.21 -23.64
CA ILE A 250 2.28 -2.47 -22.40
C ILE A 250 2.78 -3.41 -21.29
N ILE A 251 2.23 -4.63 -21.19
CA ILE A 251 2.65 -5.62 -20.17
C ILE A 251 4.06 -6.17 -20.41
N ASN A 252 4.54 -6.25 -21.66
CA ASN A 252 5.88 -6.77 -21.94
C ASN A 252 7.00 -5.89 -21.39
N TYR A 253 6.71 -4.62 -21.10
CA TYR A 253 7.65 -3.67 -20.50
C TYR A 253 7.63 -3.67 -18.97
N LEU A 254 6.77 -4.49 -18.36
CA LEU A 254 6.72 -4.71 -16.91
C LEU A 254 7.59 -5.90 -16.45
N LYS A 255 8.49 -6.42 -17.28
CA LYS A 255 9.41 -7.51 -16.91
C LYS A 255 10.56 -7.03 -16.03
#